data_AF-A0A1H0PBK3-F1
#
_entry.id   AF-A0A1H0PBK3-F1
#
_cell.length_a   1.000
_cell.length_b   1.000
_cell.length_c   1.000
_cell.angle_alpha   90.00
_cell.angle_beta   90.00
_cell.angle_gamma   90.00
#
_symmetry.space_group_name_H-M   'P 1'
#
loop_
_entity.id
_entity.type
_entity.pdbx_description
1 polymer ?
#
loop_
_entity_poly.entity_id
_entity_poly.type
_entity_poly.pdbx_seq_one_letter_code
_entity_poly.pdbx_strand_id
1 'polypeptide(L)'
;MTNIFSTRFDGPDTLADIQRLVTVHPDPVTGLEELSPALAAERLSEALKTIFLPNQFSLDFIKDSVDRARSFSAESFSTDQQYQRRLYHPPRMRRFLYASPALLALGRAKLSVG
;
A
#
# COMPACT_ATOMS: atom_id res chain seq x y z
N MET A 1 14.48 -27.32 -0.88
CA MET A 1 14.66 -26.04 -0.15
C MET A 1 13.78 -25.01 -0.84
N THR A 2 12.84 -24.41 -0.11
CA THR A 2 11.92 -23.42 -0.66
C THR A 2 12.68 -22.11 -0.89
N ASN A 3 12.66 -21.58 -2.12
CA ASN A 3 13.33 -20.33 -2.43
C ASN A 3 12.56 -19.18 -1.76
N ILE A 4 13.12 -18.61 -0.69
CA ILE A 4 12.46 -17.52 0.06
C ILE A 4 12.17 -16.29 -0.83
N PHE A 5 12.89 -16.10 -1.93
CA PHE A 5 12.69 -14.99 -2.86
C PHE A 5 11.50 -15.18 -3.80
N SER A 6 11.06 -16.44 -4.01
CA SER A 6 9.81 -16.72 -4.71
C SER A 6 8.60 -16.65 -3.77
N THR A 7 8.78 -16.96 -2.48
CA THR A 7 7.65 -17.10 -1.54
C THR A 7 7.43 -15.92 -0.59
N ARG A 8 8.36 -14.96 -0.49
CA ARG A 8 8.22 -13.78 0.42
C ARG A 8 7.10 -12.81 0.05
N PHE A 9 6.55 -12.92 -1.15
CA PHE A 9 5.37 -12.18 -1.59
C PHE A 9 4.15 -13.09 -1.73
N ASP A 10 4.24 -14.33 -1.23
CA ASP A 10 3.07 -15.17 -1.04
C ASP A 10 2.22 -14.51 0.05
N GLY A 11 0.96 -14.28 -0.24
CA GLY A 11 0.12 -13.40 0.57
C GLY A 11 -1.25 -13.26 -0.07
N PRO A 12 -1.96 -12.13 0.14
CA PRO A 12 -3.29 -11.93 -0.40
C PRO A 12 -3.29 -12.04 -1.94
N ASP A 13 -3.71 -13.18 -2.47
CA ASP A 13 -3.74 -13.43 -3.91
C ASP A 13 -5.02 -12.88 -4.56
N THR A 14 -6.06 -12.63 -3.76
CA THR A 14 -7.32 -12.06 -4.22
C THR A 14 -7.48 -10.60 -3.81
N LEU A 15 -8.25 -9.84 -4.61
CA LEU A 15 -8.60 -8.46 -4.25
C LEU A 15 -9.36 -8.38 -2.92
N ALA A 16 -10.13 -9.42 -2.57
CA ALA A 16 -10.84 -9.50 -1.30
C ALA A 16 -9.88 -9.62 -0.11
N ASP A 17 -8.80 -10.40 -0.26
CA ASP A 17 -7.76 -10.52 0.77
C ASP A 17 -7.01 -9.19 0.93
N ILE A 18 -6.70 -8.51 -0.18
CA ILE A 18 -6.08 -7.18 -0.15
C ILE A 18 -7.00 -6.20 0.56
N GLN A 19 -8.27 -6.15 0.18
CA GLN A 19 -9.28 -5.28 0.78
C GLN A 19 -9.34 -5.47 2.29
N ARG A 20 -9.43 -6.72 2.75
CA ARG A 20 -9.49 -7.03 4.19
C ARG A 20 -8.25 -6.54 4.94
N LEU A 21 -7.07 -6.63 4.32
CA LEU A 21 -5.80 -6.24 4.96
C LEU A 21 -5.58 -4.73 4.99
N VAL A 22 -6.04 -4.01 3.97
CA VAL A 22 -5.76 -2.58 3.84
C VAL A 22 -6.90 -1.69 4.31
N THR A 23 -8.09 -2.23 4.52
CA THR A 23 -9.22 -1.46 5.05
C THR A 23 -8.91 -1.02 6.47
N VAL A 24 -8.97 0.29 6.72
CA VAL A 24 -8.80 0.87 8.05
C VAL A 24 -10.15 1.30 8.56
N HIS A 25 -10.59 0.65 9.64
CA HIS A 25 -11.72 1.09 10.44
C HIS A 25 -11.20 1.93 11.61
N PRO A 26 -11.90 3.01 11.99
CA PRO A 26 -11.54 3.75 13.17
C PRO A 26 -11.91 2.94 14.40
N ASP A 27 -11.23 3.17 15.51
CA ASP A 27 -11.68 2.62 16.78
C ASP A 27 -13.11 3.13 17.09
N PRO A 28 -13.93 2.32 17.76
CA PRO A 28 -15.27 2.75 18.18
C PRO A 28 -15.19 4.08 18.95
N VAL A 29 -15.96 5.07 18.51
CA VAL A 29 -16.03 6.36 19.20
C VAL A 29 -16.99 6.23 20.39
N THR A 30 -16.44 6.26 21.61
CA THR A 30 -17.21 6.09 22.86
C THR A 30 -17.44 7.42 23.59
N GLY A 31 -18.46 7.49 24.45
CA GLY A 31 -18.72 8.64 25.32
C GLY A 31 -19.19 9.89 24.56
N LEU A 32 -19.90 9.71 23.45
CA LEU A 32 -20.48 10.83 22.68
C LEU A 32 -21.69 11.43 23.40
N GLU A 33 -22.39 10.62 24.19
CA GLU A 33 -23.55 10.96 25.02
C GLU A 33 -23.21 11.94 26.15
N GLU A 34 -21.95 12.00 26.58
CA GLU A 34 -21.47 12.88 27.64
C GLU A 34 -21.06 14.27 27.12
N LEU A 35 -21.02 14.45 25.79
CA LEU A 35 -20.54 15.67 25.14
C LEU A 35 -21.69 16.54 24.64
N SER A 36 -21.42 17.83 24.43
CA SER A 36 -22.34 18.68 23.70
C SER A 36 -22.51 18.18 22.26
N PRO A 37 -23.67 18.38 21.62
CA PRO A 37 -23.89 17.88 20.25
C PRO A 37 -22.83 18.33 19.24
N ALA A 38 -22.34 19.56 19.36
CA ALA A 38 -21.29 20.09 18.48
C ALA A 38 -19.95 19.35 18.68
N LEU A 39 -19.56 19.12 19.93
CA LEU A 39 -18.30 18.45 20.26
C LEU A 39 -18.36 16.94 19.94
N ALA A 40 -19.52 16.31 20.16
CA ALA A 40 -19.78 14.94 19.75
C ALA A 40 -19.66 14.78 18.21
N ALA A 41 -20.25 15.70 17.45
CA ALA A 41 -20.18 15.69 15.99
C ALA A 41 -18.74 15.89 15.48
N GLU A 42 -17.97 16.77 16.10
CA GLU A 42 -16.56 16.98 15.77
C GLU A 42 -15.72 15.72 16.04
N ARG A 43 -15.86 15.12 17.23
CA ARG A 43 -15.15 13.88 17.58
C ARG A 43 -15.47 12.73 16.62
N LEU A 44 -16.74 12.57 16.26
CA LEU A 44 -17.16 11.58 15.29
C LEU A 44 -16.58 11.89 13.90
N SER A 45 -16.58 13.17 13.48
CA SER A 45 -16.01 13.58 12.20
C SER A 45 -14.52 13.27 12.11
N GLU A 46 -13.74 13.55 13.16
CA GLU A 46 -12.32 13.23 13.21
C GLU A 46 -12.06 11.73 13.11
N ALA A 47 -12.84 10.88 13.81
CA ALA A 47 -12.72 9.44 13.68
C ALA A 47 -13.08 8.95 12.27
N LEU A 48 -14.12 9.49 11.64
CA LEU A 48 -14.50 9.11 10.28
C LEU A 48 -13.44 9.49 9.24
N LYS A 49 -12.67 10.56 9.47
CA LYS A 49 -11.56 10.97 8.58
C LYS A 49 -10.40 9.97 8.57
N THR A 50 -10.27 9.12 9.60
CA THR A 50 -9.22 8.10 9.65
C THR A 50 -9.62 6.83 8.89
N ILE A 51 -10.86 6.75 8.38
CA ILE A 51 -11.31 5.61 7.61
C ILE A 51 -10.59 5.58 6.27
N PHE A 52 -10.05 4.42 5.94
CA PHE A 52 -9.61 4.12 4.58
C PHE A 52 -10.42 2.95 4.02
N LEU A 53 -11.29 3.26 3.06
CA LEU A 53 -12.01 2.27 2.26
C LEU A 53 -11.33 2.18 0.89
N PRO A 54 -10.59 1.10 0.60
CA PRO A 54 -9.94 0.96 -0.70
C PRO A 54 -11.00 0.85 -1.80
N ASN A 55 -10.87 1.69 -2.83
CA ASN A 55 -11.66 1.56 -4.04
C ASN A 55 -11.00 0.55 -5.01
N GLN A 56 -11.70 0.21 -6.09
CA GLN A 56 -11.21 -0.75 -7.08
C GLN A 56 -9.81 -0.39 -7.61
N PHE A 57 -9.57 0.89 -7.92
CA PHE A 57 -8.27 1.36 -8.37
C PHE A 57 -7.17 1.13 -7.33
N SER A 58 -7.43 1.41 -6.05
CA SER A 58 -6.46 1.16 -4.98
C SER A 58 -6.13 -0.32 -4.86
N LEU A 59 -7.14 -1.20 -4.93
CA LEU A 59 -6.95 -2.65 -4.84
C LEU A 59 -6.13 -3.18 -6.03
N ASP A 60 -6.47 -2.77 -7.25
CA ASP A 60 -5.75 -3.15 -8.46
C ASP A 60 -4.30 -2.65 -8.43
N PHE A 61 -4.09 -1.40 -7.99
CA PHE A 61 -2.75 -0.83 -7.87
C PHE A 61 -1.88 -1.58 -6.85
N ILE A 62 -2.45 -1.95 -5.70
CA ILE A 62 -1.74 -2.73 -4.67
C ILE A 62 -1.40 -4.11 -5.23
N LYS A 63 -2.36 -4.78 -5.87
CA LYS A 63 -2.15 -6.09 -6.50
C LYS A 63 -1.03 -6.05 -7.53
N ASP A 64 -1.10 -5.10 -8.48
CA ASP A 64 -0.07 -4.91 -9.50
C ASP A 64 1.31 -4.66 -8.91
N SER A 65 1.39 -3.89 -7.82
CA SER A 65 2.64 -3.58 -7.14
C SER A 65 3.25 -4.82 -6.48
N VAL A 66 2.43 -5.63 -5.82
CA VAL A 66 2.85 -6.89 -5.19
C VAL A 66 3.30 -7.89 -6.26
N ASP A 67 2.53 -8.05 -7.34
CA ASP A 67 2.87 -8.97 -8.44
C ASP A 67 4.19 -8.58 -9.11
N ARG A 68 4.41 -7.29 -9.38
CA ARG A 68 5.70 -6.80 -9.92
C ARG A 68 6.85 -7.05 -8.97
N ALA A 69 6.66 -6.84 -7.67
CA ALA A 69 7.68 -7.09 -6.66
C ALA A 69 8.01 -8.59 -6.56
N ARG A 70 7.00 -9.45 -6.64
CA ARG A 70 7.13 -10.92 -6.71
C ARG A 70 7.98 -11.34 -7.90
N SER A 71 7.62 -10.91 -9.11
CA SER A 71 8.37 -11.23 -10.34
C SER A 71 9.81 -10.71 -10.26
N PHE A 72 10.00 -9.44 -9.88
CA PHE A 72 11.34 -8.87 -9.76
C PHE A 72 12.22 -9.64 -8.77
N SER A 73 11.65 -10.04 -7.62
CA SER A 73 12.37 -10.79 -6.60
C SER A 73 12.78 -12.17 -7.07
N ALA A 74 11.87 -12.90 -7.72
CA ALA A 74 12.14 -14.23 -8.28
C ALA A 74 13.20 -14.19 -9.39
N GLU A 75 13.19 -13.16 -10.24
CA GLU A 75 14.15 -12.98 -11.33
C GLU A 75 15.53 -12.48 -10.85
N SER A 76 15.55 -11.62 -9.83
CA SER A 76 16.77 -10.91 -9.42
C SER A 76 17.61 -11.64 -8.40
N PHE A 77 17.02 -12.58 -7.64
CA PHE A 77 17.68 -13.21 -6.51
C PHE A 77 17.43 -14.71 -6.51
N SER A 78 18.49 -15.49 -6.72
CA SER A 78 18.45 -16.94 -6.55
C SER A 78 19.07 -17.42 -5.24
N THR A 79 19.81 -16.56 -4.53
CA THR A 79 20.41 -16.85 -3.21
C THR A 79 20.46 -15.61 -2.30
N ASP A 80 20.52 -15.85 -0.99
CA ASP A 80 20.66 -14.80 0.02
C ASP A 80 21.91 -13.94 -0.20
N GLN A 81 23.02 -14.57 -0.59
CA GLN A 81 24.27 -13.87 -0.86
C GLN A 81 24.14 -12.86 -2.02
N GLN A 82 23.39 -13.21 -3.07
CA GLN A 82 23.13 -12.29 -4.19
C GLN A 82 22.25 -11.11 -3.76
N TYR A 83 21.24 -11.38 -2.91
CA TYR A 83 20.39 -10.34 -2.34
C TYR A 83 21.19 -9.37 -1.48
N GLN A 84 21.97 -9.87 -0.52
CA GLN A 84 22.81 -9.06 0.37
C GLN A 84 23.81 -8.22 -0.43
N ARG A 85 24.46 -8.80 -1.44
CA ARG A 85 25.40 -8.07 -2.31
C ARG A 85 24.72 -6.93 -3.04
N ARG A 86 23.52 -7.11 -3.61
CA ARG A 86 22.78 -6.04 -4.31
C ARG A 86 22.15 -5.02 -3.36
N LEU A 87 21.90 -5.40 -2.10
CA LEU A 87 21.42 -4.50 -1.06
C LEU A 87 22.51 -3.50 -0.66
N TYR A 88 23.73 -3.98 -0.43
CA TYR A 88 24.87 -3.15 -0.01
C TYR A 88 25.70 -2.58 -1.17
N HIS A 89 25.63 -3.18 -2.35
CA HIS A 89 26.25 -2.70 -3.59
C HIS A 89 25.21 -2.62 -4.71
N PRO A 90 24.28 -1.65 -4.63
CA PRO A 90 23.27 -1.48 -5.65
C PRO A 90 23.92 -1.17 -7.01
N PRO A 91 23.46 -1.81 -8.11
CA PRO A 91 23.95 -1.46 -9.44
C PRO A 91 23.65 0.02 -9.74
N ARG A 92 24.57 0.68 -10.46
CA ARG A 92 24.47 2.13 -10.79
C ARG A 92 23.15 2.52 -11.45
N MET A 93 22.47 1.57 -12.11
CA MET A 93 21.17 1.75 -12.72
C MET A 93 20.09 1.09 -11.85
N ARG A 94 19.77 1.71 -10.71
CA ARG A 94 18.59 1.34 -9.94
C ARG A 94 17.38 1.89 -10.68
N ARG A 95 16.69 1.06 -11.47
CA ARG A 95 15.32 1.40 -11.93
C ARG A 95 14.47 1.52 -10.66
N PHE A 96 14.16 2.75 -10.26
CA PHE A 96 13.11 2.99 -9.28
C PHE A 96 11.83 2.39 -9.86
N LEU A 97 11.41 1.25 -9.33
CA LEU A 97 10.19 0.54 -9.73
C LEU A 97 8.90 1.27 -9.29
N TYR A 98 9.01 2.49 -8.77
CA TYR A 98 7.93 3.25 -8.14
C TYR A 98 7.62 4.57 -8.84
N ALA A 99 7.51 4.53 -10.17
CA ALA A 99 6.80 5.58 -10.89
C ALA A 99 5.91 4.91 -11.94
N SER A 100 4.76 4.38 -11.51
CA SER A 100 3.68 4.14 -12.47
C SER A 100 3.30 5.50 -13.08
N PRO A 101 3.32 5.67 -14.42
CA PRO A 101 2.90 6.91 -15.07
C PRO A 101 1.49 7.37 -14.63
N ALA A 102 0.64 6.41 -14.24
CA ALA A 102 -0.70 6.66 -13.70
C ALA A 102 -0.71 7.51 -12.41
N LEU A 103 0.26 7.32 -11.50
CA LEU A 103 0.39 8.14 -10.28
C LEU A 103 0.91 9.55 -10.58
N LEU A 104 1.82 9.66 -11.57
CA LEU A 104 2.31 10.96 -12.05
C LEU A 104 1.21 11.76 -12.75
N ALA A 105 0.28 11.09 -13.44
CA ALA A 105 -0.89 11.69 -14.07
C ALA A 105 -1.92 12.17 -13.04
N LEU A 106 -2.21 11.37 -11.99
CA LEU A 106 -3.11 11.80 -10.91
C LEU A 106 -2.56 12.99 -10.10
N GLY A 107 -1.25 13.07 -9.90
CA GLY A 107 -0.62 14.22 -9.23
C GLY A 107 -0.66 15.52 -10.05
N ARG A 108 -0.62 15.43 -11.38
CA ARG A 108 -0.68 16.61 -12.26
C ARG A 108 -2.09 17.17 -12.43
N ALA A 109 -3.12 16.34 -12.36
CA ALA A 109 -4.51 16.78 -12.49
C ALA A 109 -5.00 17.69 -11.34
N LYS A 110 -4.33 17.68 -10.18
CA LYS A 110 -4.64 18.57 -9.04
C LYS A 110 -3.81 19.87 -8.98
N LEU A 111 -2.86 20.07 -9.88
CA LEU A 111 -1.96 21.23 -9.87
C LEU A 111 -2.20 22.23 -11.02
N SER A 112 -3.27 22.07 -11.82
CA SER A 112 -3.70 23.08 -12.80
C SER A 112 -5.04 23.73 -12.46
N VAL A 113 -5.20 24.16 -11.20
CA VAL A 113 -6.11 25.25 -10.85
C VAL A 113 -5.32 26.19 -9.95
N GLY A 114 -4.72 27.20 -10.60
CA GLY A 114 -3.90 28.26 -10.04
C GLY A 114 -3.48 29.17 -11.17
#